data_AF-A0A6A5B087-F1
#
_entry.id   AF-A0A6A5B087-F1
#
_cell.length_a   1.000
_cell.length_b   1.000
_cell.length_c   1.000
_cell.angle_alpha   90.00
_cell.angle_beta   90.00
_cell.angle_gamma   90.00
#
_symmetry.space_group_name_H-M   'P 1'
#
loop_
_entity.id
_entity.type
_entity.pdbx_description
1 polymer ?
#
loop_
_entity_poly.entity_id
_entity_poly.type
_entity_poly.pdbx_seq_one_letter_code
_entity_poly.pdbx_strand_id
1 'polypeptide(L)'
;MSNVEDATIPTVRVVAPPTHEHLWQKHRFALRLLSREFDAASFDWILKCDDDSYVIMDNLKSLLARHAGTPSEPALLGHRMTLQPWIMHQAFGDKQHMPRDYRLLILFIVLTMLLQHQSAKSGTGGMYYTPGGGGYAFNAAYLSAITQVLDEPFCIPNAVVPDDWAVSFCMLHLQ
;
A
#
# COMPACT_ATOMS: atom_id res chain seq x y z
N MET A 1 8.04 4.56 9.31
CA MET A 1 6.89 4.43 10.26
C MET A 1 7.42 4.08 11.65
N SER A 2 7.42 5.04 12.58
CA SER A 2 8.11 4.90 13.87
C SER A 2 7.28 4.17 14.94
N ASN A 3 7.96 3.41 15.81
CA ASN A 3 7.37 2.82 17.01
C ASN A 3 7.40 3.79 18.23
N VAL A 4 8.08 4.92 18.09
CA VAL A 4 8.34 5.91 19.15
C VAL A 4 8.03 7.30 18.61
N GLU A 5 7.50 8.16 19.48
CA GLU A 5 7.33 9.58 19.19
C GLU A 5 8.63 10.32 19.53
N ASP A 6 9.12 11.07 18.56
CA ASP A 6 10.19 12.05 18.69
C ASP A 6 9.56 13.43 18.47
N ALA A 7 9.82 14.38 19.36
CA ALA A 7 9.27 15.74 19.27
C ALA A 7 10.19 16.71 18.50
N THR A 8 11.45 16.32 18.24
CA THR A 8 12.43 17.14 17.52
C THR A 8 12.20 17.11 16.00
N ILE A 9 11.70 15.99 15.51
CA ILE A 9 11.12 15.79 14.18
C ILE A 9 9.66 15.41 14.41
N PRO A 10 8.65 16.10 13.84
CA PRO A 10 7.23 15.90 14.19
C PRO A 10 6.72 14.51 13.74
N THR A 11 7.13 13.47 14.47
CA THR A 11 6.82 12.07 14.19
C THR A 11 5.59 11.67 14.97
N VAL A 12 4.86 10.69 14.44
CA VAL A 12 3.73 10.09 15.15
C VAL A 12 4.05 8.64 15.44
N ARG A 13 3.82 8.23 16.69
CA ARG A 13 3.94 6.83 17.09
C ARG A 13 2.85 5.99 16.44
N VAL A 14 3.25 5.01 15.64
CA VAL A 14 2.32 4.05 15.02
C VAL A 14 1.87 3.01 16.04
N VAL A 15 0.56 2.82 16.15
CA VAL A 15 -0.04 1.82 17.05
C VAL A 15 -0.29 0.52 16.28
N ALA A 16 0.76 -0.28 16.15
CA ALA A 16 0.73 -1.64 15.58
C ALA A 16 1.90 -2.46 16.14
N PRO A 17 1.88 -3.81 16.05
CA PRO A 17 3.02 -4.62 16.46
C PRO A 17 4.32 -4.14 15.80
N PRO A 18 5.43 -3.99 16.55
CA PRO A 18 6.66 -3.37 16.06
C PRO A 18 7.52 -4.33 15.25
N THR A 19 6.92 -5.23 14.47
CA THR A 19 7.66 -6.21 13.65
C THR A 19 7.55 -5.87 12.17
N HIS A 20 8.53 -6.36 11.39
CA HIS A 20 8.55 -6.20 9.93
C HIS A 20 7.35 -6.90 9.26
N GLU A 21 6.85 -7.98 9.85
CA GLU A 21 5.69 -8.71 9.31
C GLU A 21 4.39 -7.89 9.37
N HIS A 22 4.31 -6.91 10.28
CA HIS A 22 3.12 -6.07 10.48
C HIS A 22 3.21 -4.71 9.78
N LEU A 23 4.05 -4.58 8.75
CA LEU A 23 4.16 -3.36 7.98
C LEU A 23 2.82 -2.95 7.37
N TRP A 24 1.98 -3.91 6.95
CA TRP A 24 0.64 -3.59 6.45
C TRP A 24 -0.22 -2.89 7.52
N GLN A 25 -0.25 -3.40 8.75
CA GLN A 25 -1.00 -2.79 9.85
C GLN A 25 -0.47 -1.38 10.17
N LYS A 26 0.85 -1.19 10.12
CA LYS A 26 1.47 0.13 10.28
C LYS A 26 1.06 1.09 9.18
N HIS A 27 1.01 0.61 7.94
CA HIS A 27 0.62 1.39 6.77
C HIS A 27 -0.84 1.82 6.85
N ARG A 28 -1.76 0.90 7.18
CA ARG A 28 -3.18 1.21 7.40
C ARG A 28 -3.37 2.28 8.46
N PHE A 29 -2.63 2.18 9.57
CA PHE A 29 -2.64 3.21 10.61
C PHE A 29 -2.20 4.56 10.07
N ALA A 30 -1.09 4.60 9.31
CA ALA A 30 -0.58 5.84 8.73
C ALA A 30 -1.57 6.48 7.75
N LEU A 31 -2.22 5.71 6.86
CA LEU A 31 -3.24 6.23 5.95
C LEU A 31 -4.45 6.82 6.69
N ARG A 32 -4.92 6.13 7.74
CA ARG A 32 -6.01 6.65 8.59
C ARG A 32 -5.62 7.92 9.35
N LEU A 33 -4.41 7.94 9.89
CA LEU A 33 -3.88 9.11 10.57
C LEU A 33 -3.85 10.31 9.61
N LEU A 34 -3.28 10.13 8.43
CA LEU A 34 -3.19 11.19 7.42
C LEU A 34 -4.58 11.72 7.03
N SER A 35 -5.54 10.82 6.79
CA SER A 35 -6.91 11.17 6.42
C SER A 35 -7.69 11.86 7.55
N ARG A 36 -7.36 11.57 8.81
CA ARG A 36 -8.00 12.19 9.99
C ARG A 36 -7.40 13.55 10.35
N GLU A 37 -6.09 13.66 10.31
CA GLU A 37 -5.37 14.84 10.83
C GLU A 37 -5.18 15.95 9.79
N PHE A 38 -5.23 15.61 8.50
CA PHE A 38 -4.99 16.57 7.42
C PHE A 38 -6.15 16.59 6.43
N ASP A 39 -6.69 17.79 6.18
CA ASP A 39 -7.66 17.98 5.10
C ASP A 39 -7.00 17.70 3.75
N ALA A 40 -7.78 17.21 2.78
CA ALA A 40 -7.32 16.93 1.42
C ALA A 40 -6.70 18.16 0.70
N ALA A 41 -7.03 19.37 1.13
CA ALA A 41 -6.45 20.62 0.61
C ALA A 41 -5.12 21.00 1.28
N SER A 42 -4.68 20.28 2.32
CA SER A 42 -3.46 20.60 3.09
C SER A 42 -2.17 20.15 2.39
N PHE A 43 -2.29 19.26 1.39
CA PHE A 43 -1.16 18.71 0.65
C PHE A 43 -1.59 18.32 -0.77
N ASP A 44 -0.72 18.56 -1.75
CA ASP A 44 -0.93 18.08 -3.13
C ASP A 44 -0.53 16.60 -3.27
N TRP A 45 0.57 16.25 -2.60
CA TRP A 45 1.23 14.95 -2.69
C TRP A 45 1.79 14.51 -1.34
N ILE A 46 1.66 13.22 -1.06
CA ILE A 46 2.28 12.52 0.07
C ILE A 46 3.31 11.55 -0.49
N LEU A 47 4.50 11.53 0.10
CA LEU A 47 5.55 10.55 -0.20
C LEU A 47 5.61 9.51 0.94
N LYS A 48 5.47 8.23 0.59
CA LYS A 48 5.86 7.11 1.45
C LYS A 48 7.21 6.60 0.99
N CYS A 49 8.16 6.42 1.92
CA CYS A 49 9.45 5.78 1.67
C CYS A 49 9.95 5.11 2.95
N ASP A 50 10.94 4.23 2.81
CA ASP A 50 11.60 3.57 3.93
C ASP A 50 12.71 4.48 4.51
N ASP A 51 13.22 4.13 5.69
CA ASP A 51 14.24 4.91 6.41
C ASP A 51 15.66 4.78 5.82
N ASP A 52 15.86 3.83 4.92
CA ASP A 52 17.07 3.61 4.12
C ASP A 52 16.95 4.20 2.69
N SER A 53 15.92 5.00 2.43
CA SER A 53 15.69 5.66 1.14
C SER A 53 16.44 6.98 0.99
N TYR A 54 17.00 7.23 -0.19
CA TYR A 54 17.57 8.52 -0.57
C TYR A 54 16.73 9.22 -1.64
N VAL A 55 16.26 10.43 -1.36
CA VAL A 55 15.36 11.18 -2.24
C VAL A 55 16.01 12.49 -2.70
N ILE A 56 16.16 12.66 -4.02
CA ILE A 56 16.54 13.94 -4.61
C ILE A 56 15.27 14.79 -4.77
N MET A 57 15.04 15.69 -3.81
CA MET A 57 13.79 16.46 -3.71
C MET A 57 13.46 17.28 -4.96
N ASP A 58 14.46 17.83 -5.66
CA ASP A 58 14.23 18.61 -6.89
C ASP A 58 13.71 17.74 -8.03
N ASN A 59 14.23 16.51 -8.17
CA ASN A 59 13.76 15.55 -9.15
C ASN A 59 12.33 15.10 -8.82
N LEU A 60 12.04 14.85 -7.54
CA LEU A 60 10.69 14.52 -7.10
C LEU A 60 9.72 15.66 -7.42
N LYS A 61 10.01 16.89 -7.00
CA LYS A 61 9.16 18.06 -7.29
C LYS A 61 8.93 18.26 -8.78
N SER A 62 9.97 18.10 -9.60
CA SER A 62 9.87 18.18 -11.07
C SER A 62 8.96 17.08 -11.65
N LEU A 63 9.01 15.85 -11.12
CA LEU A 63 8.10 14.78 -11.48
C LEU A 63 6.65 15.09 -11.09
N LEU A 64 6.42 15.55 -9.86
CA LEU A 64 5.09 15.82 -9.33
C LEU A 64 4.44 17.03 -10.01
N ALA A 65 5.20 18.07 -10.34
CA ALA A 65 4.71 19.25 -11.06
C ALA A 65 4.09 18.90 -12.42
N ARG A 66 4.60 17.87 -13.10
CA ARG A 66 4.02 17.37 -14.37
C ARG A 66 2.67 16.70 -14.20
N HIS A 67 2.27 16.35 -12.97
CA HIS A 67 1.02 15.68 -12.63
C HIS A 67 0.08 16.55 -11.77
N ALA A 68 0.43 17.82 -11.53
CA ALA A 68 -0.33 18.70 -10.64
C ALA A 68 -1.77 19.02 -11.11
N GLY A 69 -2.09 18.75 -12.39
CA GLY A 69 -3.42 18.99 -12.97
C GLY A 69 -4.48 17.91 -12.73
N THR A 70 -4.16 16.83 -12.00
CA THR A 70 -5.09 15.69 -11.75
C THR A 70 -5.64 15.60 -10.30
N PRO A 71 -5.91 16.69 -9.56
CA PRO A 71 -6.20 16.62 -8.13
C PRO A 71 -7.51 15.89 -7.79
N SER A 72 -8.43 15.73 -8.74
CA SER A 72 -9.69 15.01 -8.55
C SER A 72 -9.59 13.51 -8.78
N GLU A 73 -8.54 13.01 -9.45
CA GLU A 73 -8.39 11.60 -9.78
C GLU A 73 -7.34 10.94 -8.87
N PRO A 74 -7.60 9.77 -8.29
CA PRO A 74 -6.60 9.02 -7.53
C PRO A 74 -5.31 8.76 -8.33
N ALA A 75 -4.18 9.26 -7.83
CA ALA A 75 -2.88 9.07 -8.47
C ALA A 75 -1.87 8.43 -7.50
N LEU A 76 -1.14 7.44 -8.02
CA LEU A 76 -0.03 6.75 -7.35
C LEU A 76 1.16 6.67 -8.31
N LEU A 77 2.25 7.35 -7.95
CA LEU A 77 3.47 7.48 -8.74
C LEU A 77 4.63 6.79 -8.03
N GLY A 78 5.18 5.76 -8.67
CA GLY A 78 6.32 5.02 -8.15
C GLY A 78 6.80 4.00 -9.18
N HIS A 79 7.80 3.22 -8.81
CA HIS A 79 8.24 2.11 -9.65
C HIS A 79 7.13 1.06 -9.72
N ARG A 80 6.84 0.51 -10.90
CA ARG A 80 5.80 -0.52 -11.05
C ARG A 80 6.46 -1.87 -11.28
N MET A 81 6.10 -2.84 -10.44
CA MET A 81 6.53 -4.23 -10.55
C MET A 81 5.33 -5.15 -10.75
N THR A 82 5.59 -6.36 -11.23
CA THR A 82 4.56 -7.40 -11.39
C THR A 82 4.77 -8.48 -10.34
N LEU A 83 3.80 -8.61 -9.45
CA LEU A 83 3.69 -9.68 -8.48
C LEU A 83 3.17 -10.93 -9.17
N GLN A 84 4.05 -11.93 -9.26
CA GLN A 84 3.75 -13.18 -9.94
C GLN A 84 2.89 -14.09 -9.06
N PRO A 85 1.92 -14.85 -9.60
CA PRO A 85 1.01 -15.66 -8.79
C PRO A 85 1.71 -16.67 -7.88
N TRP A 86 2.80 -17.29 -8.35
CA TRP A 86 3.58 -18.26 -7.55
C TRP A 86 4.24 -17.65 -6.31
N ILE A 87 4.50 -16.34 -6.30
CA ILE A 87 5.02 -15.64 -5.13
C ILE A 87 3.92 -15.51 -4.08
N MET A 88 2.67 -15.25 -4.49
CA MET A 88 1.52 -15.17 -3.57
C MET A 88 1.17 -16.53 -2.93
N HIS A 89 1.59 -17.63 -3.53
CA HIS A 89 1.45 -18.98 -2.94
C HIS A 89 2.48 -19.25 -1.83
N GLN A 90 3.54 -18.45 -1.72
CA GLN A 90 4.46 -18.55 -0.60
C GLN A 90 3.84 -17.86 0.62
N ALA A 91 3.82 -18.55 1.75
CA ALA A 91 3.41 -17.93 3.00
C ALA A 91 4.43 -16.85 3.37
N PHE A 92 3.96 -15.64 3.65
CA PHE A 92 4.76 -14.61 4.30
C PHE A 92 4.72 -14.86 5.81
N GLY A 93 5.90 -14.96 6.41
CA GLY A 93 6.06 -15.33 7.82
C GLY A 93 6.02 -16.84 8.08
N ASP A 94 6.20 -17.20 9.34
CA ASP A 94 6.23 -18.59 9.78
C ASP A 94 4.86 -19.27 9.61
N LYS A 95 4.80 -20.29 8.74
CA LYS A 95 3.60 -21.09 8.49
C LYS A 95 3.05 -21.73 9.78
N GLN A 96 3.88 -22.04 10.77
CA GLN A 96 3.46 -22.72 11.99
C GLN A 96 2.55 -21.85 12.86
N HIS A 97 2.70 -20.53 12.79
CA HIS A 97 1.93 -19.56 13.58
C HIS A 97 0.79 -18.91 12.79
N MET A 98 0.55 -19.35 11.56
CA MET A 98 -0.41 -18.75 10.64
C MET A 98 -1.85 -19.27 10.89
N PRO A 99 -2.82 -18.40 11.22
CA PRO A 99 -4.22 -18.79 11.42
C PRO A 99 -4.82 -19.49 10.18
N ARG A 100 -5.71 -20.47 10.39
CA ARG A 100 -6.37 -21.21 9.28
C ARG A 100 -7.13 -20.28 8.34
N ASP A 101 -7.81 -19.31 8.92
CA ASP A 101 -8.66 -18.32 8.25
C ASP A 101 -7.83 -17.50 7.26
N TYR A 102 -6.59 -17.19 7.63
CA TYR A 102 -5.63 -16.48 6.80
C TYR A 102 -5.16 -17.33 5.60
N ARG A 103 -4.92 -18.63 5.81
CA ARG A 103 -4.56 -19.54 4.70
C ARG A 103 -5.70 -19.66 3.69
N LEU A 104 -6.94 -19.73 4.19
CA LEU A 104 -8.13 -19.78 3.35
C LEU A 104 -8.34 -18.45 2.61
N LEU A 105 -8.10 -17.31 3.27
CA LEU A 105 -8.18 -15.99 2.66
C LEU A 105 -7.16 -15.82 1.53
N ILE A 106 -5.89 -16.15 1.75
CA ILE A 106 -4.87 -16.10 0.69
C ILE A 106 -5.26 -17.04 -0.46
N LEU A 107 -5.67 -18.26 -0.16
CA LEU A 107 -6.06 -19.22 -1.19
C LEU A 107 -7.26 -18.69 -2.00
N PHE A 108 -8.26 -18.13 -1.33
CA PHE A 108 -9.43 -17.53 -1.97
C PHE A 108 -9.04 -16.34 -2.83
N ILE A 109 -8.20 -15.43 -2.33
CA ILE A 109 -7.72 -14.26 -3.08
C ILE A 109 -6.92 -14.67 -4.30
N VAL A 110 -5.98 -15.60 -4.15
CA VAL A 110 -5.20 -16.10 -5.29
C VAL A 110 -6.12 -16.77 -6.30
N LEU A 111 -7.14 -17.52 -5.84
CA LEU A 111 -8.13 -18.13 -6.73
C LEU A 111 -8.99 -17.08 -7.44
N THR A 112 -9.48 -16.05 -6.75
CA THR A 112 -10.27 -14.97 -7.36
C THR A 112 -9.42 -14.13 -8.30
N MET A 113 -8.15 -13.88 -7.97
CA MET A 113 -7.18 -13.26 -8.88
C MET A 113 -6.99 -14.08 -10.14
N LEU A 114 -6.73 -15.39 -10.01
CA LEU A 114 -6.57 -16.29 -11.16
C LEU A 114 -7.83 -16.31 -12.03
N LEU A 115 -9.01 -16.30 -11.41
CA LEU A 115 -10.29 -16.26 -12.12
C LEU A 115 -10.54 -14.91 -12.82
N GLN A 116 -10.26 -13.78 -12.16
CA GLN A 116 -10.33 -12.44 -12.76
C GLN A 116 -9.31 -12.30 -13.89
N HIS A 117 -8.11 -12.86 -13.74
CA HIS A 117 -7.05 -12.83 -14.74
C HIS A 117 -7.35 -13.72 -15.95
N GLN A 118 -8.06 -14.84 -15.78
CA GLN A 118 -8.57 -15.63 -16.91
C GLN A 118 -9.63 -14.88 -17.73
N SER A 119 -10.34 -13.92 -17.14
CA SER A 119 -11.29 -13.05 -17.83
C SER A 119 -10.61 -11.88 -18.55
N ALA A 120 -9.53 -11.33 -17.98
CA ALA A 120 -8.77 -10.22 -18.53
C ALA A 120 -7.62 -10.71 -19.43
N LYS A 121 -7.81 -10.72 -20.74
CA LYS A 121 -6.79 -11.04 -21.78
C LYS A 121 -5.64 -10.02 -21.81
N SER A 122 -4.84 -9.90 -20.76
CA SER A 122 -3.58 -9.14 -20.75
C SER A 122 -2.41 -10.10 -20.49
N GLY A 123 -1.46 -10.15 -21.43
CA GLY A 123 -0.41 -11.17 -21.55
C GLY A 123 0.66 -11.21 -20.46
N THR A 124 0.45 -10.56 -19.30
CA THR A 124 1.36 -10.61 -18.16
C THR A 124 0.61 -11.20 -16.97
N GLY A 125 0.82 -12.48 -16.67
CA GLY A 125 0.09 -13.29 -15.70
C GLY A 125 0.08 -12.85 -14.22
N GLY A 126 0.47 -11.61 -13.87
CA GLY A 126 0.64 -11.17 -12.50
C GLY A 126 0.03 -9.80 -12.19
N MET A 127 -0.12 -9.51 -10.90
CA MET A 127 -0.73 -8.28 -10.39
C MET A 127 0.30 -7.14 -10.36
N TYR A 128 -0.07 -5.92 -10.76
CA TYR A 128 0.81 -4.77 -10.58
C TYR A 128 0.84 -4.29 -9.13
N TYR A 129 2.04 -3.98 -8.65
CA TYR A 129 2.24 -3.32 -7.37
C TYR A 129 3.36 -2.29 -7.43
N THR A 130 3.33 -1.39 -6.45
CA THR A 130 4.33 -0.31 -6.30
C THR A 130 5.14 -0.63 -5.04
N PRO A 131 6.41 -1.06 -5.15
CA PRO A 131 7.21 -1.42 -4.00
C PRO A 131 7.52 -0.20 -3.13
N GLY A 132 7.62 -0.44 -1.82
CA GLY A 132 7.79 0.58 -0.79
C GLY A 132 9.21 1.11 -0.67
N GLY A 133 10.21 0.27 -0.97
CA GLY A 133 11.63 0.57 -0.75
C GLY A 133 12.08 1.88 -1.39
N GLY A 134 11.99 2.03 -2.72
CA GLY A 134 12.34 3.29 -3.39
C GLY A 134 11.37 4.45 -3.13
N GLY A 135 10.29 4.17 -2.40
CA GLY A 135 9.20 5.08 -2.14
C GLY A 135 8.25 5.29 -3.32
N TYR A 136 7.10 5.85 -3.00
CA TYR A 136 6.10 6.27 -3.96
C TYR A 136 5.33 7.48 -3.45
N ALA A 137 4.84 8.29 -4.38
CA ALA A 137 4.04 9.47 -4.10
C ALA A 137 2.58 9.23 -4.49
N PHE A 138 1.64 9.74 -3.69
CA PHE A 138 0.22 9.69 -4.00
C PHE A 138 -0.49 10.98 -3.61
N ASN A 139 -1.60 11.28 -4.26
CA ASN A 139 -2.34 12.52 -4.03
C ASN A 139 -3.48 12.35 -3.01
N ALA A 140 -4.15 13.45 -2.68
CA ALA A 140 -5.25 13.44 -1.73
C ALA A 140 -6.46 12.62 -2.20
N ALA A 141 -6.77 12.62 -3.50
CA ALA A 141 -7.84 11.79 -4.06
C ALA A 141 -7.57 10.29 -3.83
N TYR A 142 -6.31 9.87 -4.00
CA TYR A 142 -5.88 8.51 -3.68
C TYR A 142 -6.05 8.19 -2.19
N LEU A 143 -5.60 9.09 -1.31
CA LEU A 143 -5.74 8.89 0.13
C LEU A 143 -7.21 8.73 0.53
N SER A 144 -8.10 9.55 -0.02
CA SER A 144 -9.55 9.46 0.21
C SER A 144 -10.11 8.13 -0.28
N ALA A 145 -9.78 7.71 -1.50
CA ALA A 145 -10.26 6.47 -2.08
C ALA A 145 -9.80 5.24 -1.30
N ILE A 146 -8.51 5.14 -0.98
CA ILE A 146 -7.97 3.98 -0.28
C ILE A 146 -8.51 3.87 1.14
N THR A 147 -8.65 4.99 1.86
CA THR A 147 -9.12 4.97 3.26
C THR A 147 -10.56 4.51 3.42
N GLN A 148 -11.40 4.68 2.39
CA GLN A 148 -12.79 4.19 2.37
C GLN A 148 -12.88 2.66 2.29
N VAL A 149 -11.88 1.99 1.72
CA VAL A 149 -11.90 0.53 1.49
C VAL A 149 -10.96 -0.25 2.42
N LEU A 150 -10.26 0.42 3.34
CA LEU A 150 -9.25 -0.21 4.19
C LEU A 150 -9.77 -1.37 5.06
N ASP A 151 -11.07 -1.42 5.34
CA ASP A 151 -11.70 -2.48 6.14
C ASP A 151 -12.44 -3.52 5.29
N GLU A 152 -12.50 -3.32 3.98
CA GLU A 152 -13.17 -4.25 3.08
C GLU A 152 -12.41 -5.60 3.03
N PRO A 153 -13.12 -6.74 2.94
CA PRO A 153 -12.49 -8.06 2.91
C PRO A 153 -11.44 -8.22 1.80
N PHE A 154 -11.67 -7.59 0.64
CA PHE A 154 -10.72 -7.63 -0.48
C PHE A 154 -9.43 -6.83 -0.22
N CYS A 155 -9.45 -5.88 0.72
CA CYS A 155 -8.29 -5.11 1.16
C CYS A 155 -7.55 -5.78 2.34
N ILE A 156 -7.94 -7.02 2.68
CA ILE A 156 -7.22 -7.91 3.61
C ILE A 156 -6.77 -7.24 4.92
N PRO A 157 -7.68 -6.63 5.69
CA PRO A 157 -7.34 -5.76 6.81
C PRO A 157 -6.52 -6.44 7.93
N ASN A 158 -6.72 -7.74 8.12
CA ASN A 158 -6.11 -8.53 9.19
C ASN A 158 -4.95 -9.40 8.70
N ALA A 159 -4.53 -9.21 7.45
CA ALA A 159 -3.50 -10.04 6.83
C ALA A 159 -2.07 -9.63 7.21
N VAL A 160 -1.21 -10.60 7.44
CA VAL A 160 0.23 -10.39 7.69
C VAL A 160 0.99 -10.56 6.38
N VAL A 161 0.93 -9.52 5.54
CA VAL A 161 1.54 -9.47 4.20
C VAL A 161 2.41 -8.22 4.06
N PRO A 162 3.32 -8.18 3.08
CA PRO A 162 3.96 -6.93 2.67
C PRO A 162 2.91 -5.85 2.40
N ASP A 163 3.12 -4.65 2.93
CA ASP A 163 2.19 -3.53 2.81
C ASP A 163 2.00 -3.09 1.35
N ASP A 164 3.08 -3.07 0.58
CA ASP A 164 3.08 -2.73 -0.85
C ASP A 164 2.10 -3.58 -1.67
N TRP A 165 1.95 -4.85 -1.29
CA TRP A 165 1.07 -5.79 -1.99
C TRP A 165 -0.36 -5.64 -1.51
N ALA A 166 -0.53 -5.48 -0.20
CA ALA A 166 -1.83 -5.22 0.40
C ALA A 166 -2.51 -4.00 -0.23
N VAL A 167 -1.76 -2.92 -0.42
CA VAL A 167 -2.21 -1.71 -1.12
C VAL A 167 -2.74 -2.06 -2.52
N SER A 168 -2.04 -2.89 -3.30
CA SER A 168 -2.52 -3.29 -4.62
C SER A 168 -3.82 -4.07 -4.60
N PHE A 169 -4.06 -4.92 -3.60
CA PHE A 169 -5.35 -5.62 -3.46
C PHE A 169 -6.51 -4.63 -3.25
N CYS A 170 -6.29 -3.59 -2.45
CA CYS A 170 -7.27 -2.53 -2.25
C CYS A 170 -7.50 -1.74 -3.55
N MET A 171 -6.42 -1.40 -4.28
CA MET A 171 -6.48 -0.59 -5.49
C MET A 171 -7.16 -1.27 -6.69
N LEU A 172 -7.19 -2.61 -6.75
CA LEU A 172 -7.88 -3.33 -7.83
C LEU A 172 -9.38 -3.08 -7.87
N HIS A 173 -9.96 -2.67 -6.76
CA HIS A 173 -11.40 -2.43 -6.61
C HIS A 173 -11.74 -0.93 -6.60
N LEU A 174 -10.74 -0.06 -6.82
CA LEU A 174 -10.88 1.39 -6.88
C LEU A 174 -10.81 1.93 -8.33
N GLN A 175 -10.91 1.06 -9.32
CA GLN A 175 -10.87 1.39 -10.77
C GLN A 175 -12.25 1.69 -11.33
#